data_AF-A0A9W3SJI7-F1
#
_entry.id   AF-A0A9W3SJI7-F1
#
_cell.length_a   1.000
_cell.length_b   1.000
_cell.length_c   1.000
_cell.angle_alpha   90.00
_cell.angle_beta   90.00
_cell.angle_gamma   90.00
#
_symmetry.space_group_name_H-M   'P 1'
#
loop_
_entity.id
_entity.type
_entity.pdbx_description
1 polymer ?
#
loop_
_entity_poly.entity_id
_entity_poly.type
_entity_poly.pdbx_seq_one_letter_code
_entity_poly.pdbx_strand_id
1 'polypeptide(L)'
;MFIRNLICLCCLTVCQLIPVSPSHQVFAESEIPTVMDGLANHIIDLHDSFAEKLNGASETSISHTVLSSLTQYETSAYEQAQLWRDSLKGNMESIKNQILAYDTTFNNLYEEIRQQVNPHDNQKLVQSLQTLQQDILNKKENIRVFITKIETLKETGATNSRQLQTDLAQINLCMDGYRTEINHLQDQLDKATSAKERERLADQMMEPSAKLYDKLEPLYNSVNTLIRNINGVNDGVLTIGWQISLVEMHTNWNSLDSTLTELIEQIKKAPNVSPAFISKRLDTIKDIWSMDIIAKLGSGANK
;
A
#
# COMPACT_ATOMS: atom_id res chain seq x y z
N MET A 1 -7.53 54.42 -6.52
CA MET A 1 -8.63 53.50 -6.91
C MET A 1 -8.11 52.45 -7.91
N PHE A 2 -7.06 51.69 -7.55
CA PHE A 2 -6.45 50.68 -8.44
C PHE A 2 -6.00 49.40 -7.71
N ILE A 3 -6.00 49.39 -6.37
CA ILE A 3 -5.55 48.24 -5.56
C ILE A 3 -6.71 47.26 -5.29
N ARG A 4 -7.97 47.73 -5.36
CA ARG A 4 -9.14 46.92 -5.01
C ARG A 4 -9.59 45.96 -6.12
N ASN A 5 -9.21 46.21 -7.38
CA ASN A 5 -9.51 45.32 -8.51
C ASN A 5 -8.44 44.24 -8.74
N LEU A 6 -7.23 44.38 -8.19
CA LEU A 6 -6.18 43.38 -8.33
C LEU A 6 -6.38 42.19 -7.36
N ILE A 7 -6.94 42.44 -6.18
CA ILE A 7 -7.17 41.42 -5.15
C ILE A 7 -8.31 40.46 -5.54
N CYS A 8 -9.32 40.92 -6.28
CA CYS A 8 -10.39 40.04 -6.77
C CYS A 8 -9.97 39.15 -7.95
N LEU A 9 -8.94 39.53 -8.73
CA LEU A 9 -8.47 38.70 -9.85
C LEU A 9 -7.60 37.53 -9.39
N CYS A 10 -6.85 37.70 -8.29
CA CYS A 10 -6.06 36.60 -7.72
C CYS A 10 -6.92 35.57 -6.97
N CYS A 11 -8.07 35.97 -6.41
CA CYS A 11 -8.97 35.02 -5.73
C CYS A 11 -9.81 34.16 -6.70
N LEU A 12 -9.99 34.58 -7.95
CA LEU A 12 -10.73 33.81 -8.96
C LEU A 12 -9.87 32.86 -9.78
N THR A 13 -8.53 32.96 -9.70
CA THR A 13 -7.59 32.05 -10.38
C THR A 13 -7.14 30.87 -9.51
N VAL A 14 -7.43 30.89 -8.20
CA VAL A 14 -7.07 29.80 -7.27
C VAL A 14 -8.11 28.65 -7.26
N CYS A 15 -9.29 28.83 -7.88
CA CYS A 15 -10.36 27.81 -7.88
C CYS A 15 -10.41 26.88 -9.12
N GLN A 16 -9.37 26.84 -9.95
CA GLN A 16 -9.33 26.00 -11.18
C GLN A 16 -8.13 25.03 -11.24
N LEU A 17 -7.40 24.86 -10.14
CA LEU A 17 -6.39 23.81 -10.01
C LEU A 17 -6.87 22.75 -9.02
N ILE A 18 -8.02 22.15 -9.31
CA ILE A 18 -8.21 20.76 -8.90
C ILE A 18 -7.21 19.99 -9.77
N PRO A 19 -6.22 19.26 -9.21
CA PRO A 19 -5.52 18.29 -10.00
C PRO A 19 -6.59 17.30 -10.47
N VAL A 20 -6.98 17.43 -11.74
CA VAL A 20 -7.52 16.30 -12.48
C VAL A 20 -6.41 15.28 -12.37
N SER A 21 -6.57 14.34 -11.45
CA SER A 21 -5.65 13.23 -11.29
C SER A 21 -5.33 12.74 -12.69
N PRO A 22 -4.06 12.71 -13.12
CA PRO A 22 -3.74 12.12 -14.41
C PRO A 22 -4.39 10.74 -14.41
N SER A 23 -5.13 10.45 -15.49
CA SER A 23 -5.59 9.11 -15.82
C SER A 23 -4.46 8.17 -15.44
N HIS A 24 -4.70 7.29 -14.46
CA HIS A 24 -3.67 6.40 -13.96
C HIS A 24 -3.03 5.78 -15.19
N GLN A 25 -1.72 6.01 -15.38
CA GLN A 25 -1.01 5.27 -16.39
C GLN A 25 -1.32 3.81 -16.07
N VAL A 26 -1.99 3.14 -17.00
CA VAL A 26 -2.22 1.71 -16.93
C VAL A 26 -0.82 1.14 -17.07
N PHE A 27 -0.14 0.99 -15.93
CA PHE A 27 1.06 0.20 -15.84
C PHE A 27 0.66 -1.15 -16.44
N ALA A 28 1.40 -1.60 -17.45
CA ALA A 28 1.34 -3.01 -17.80
C ALA A 28 1.54 -3.75 -16.47
N GLU A 29 0.53 -4.50 -16.04
CA GLU A 29 0.56 -5.25 -14.78
C GLU A 29 1.67 -6.28 -14.89
N SER A 30 2.90 -5.86 -14.61
CA SER A 30 4.06 -6.73 -14.57
C SER A 30 3.90 -7.67 -13.38
N GLU A 31 4.72 -8.72 -13.39
CA GLU A 31 4.90 -9.65 -12.28
C GLU A 31 5.04 -8.93 -10.92
N ILE A 32 4.85 -9.70 -9.84
CA ILE A 32 4.97 -9.24 -8.44
C ILE A 32 6.12 -8.24 -8.34
N PRO A 33 5.89 -7.02 -7.85
CA PRO A 33 6.91 -5.98 -7.99
C PRO A 33 8.16 -6.40 -7.22
N THR A 34 9.23 -6.74 -7.94
CA THR A 34 10.55 -7.06 -7.37
C THR A 34 11.11 -5.90 -6.53
N VAL A 35 10.63 -4.69 -6.83
CA VAL A 35 10.88 -3.47 -6.04
C VAL A 35 10.38 -3.63 -4.60
N MET A 36 9.22 -4.23 -4.37
CA MET A 36 8.67 -4.44 -3.02
C MET A 36 9.57 -5.35 -2.18
N ASP A 37 10.12 -6.40 -2.78
CA ASP A 37 11.06 -7.28 -2.09
C ASP A 37 12.33 -6.53 -1.68
N GLY A 38 12.86 -5.70 -2.58
CA GLY A 38 14.03 -4.85 -2.28
C GLY A 38 13.74 -3.88 -1.13
N LEU A 39 12.59 -3.20 -1.16
CA LEU A 39 12.19 -2.25 -0.12
C LEU A 39 11.96 -2.94 1.23
N ALA A 40 11.22 -4.06 1.24
CA ALA A 40 10.94 -4.82 2.45
C ALA A 40 12.22 -5.37 3.09
N ASN A 41 13.11 -5.96 2.28
CA ASN A 41 14.40 -6.46 2.78
C ASN A 41 15.25 -5.32 3.33
N HIS A 42 15.31 -4.17 2.67
CA HIS A 42 16.07 -3.03 3.18
C HIS A 42 15.51 -2.48 4.50
N ILE A 43 14.18 -2.47 4.69
CA ILE A 43 13.57 -2.12 5.99
C ILE A 43 13.97 -3.13 7.06
N ILE A 44 13.93 -4.43 6.74
CA ILE A 44 14.32 -5.51 7.65
C ILE A 44 15.80 -5.37 8.04
N ASP A 45 16.69 -5.11 7.09
CA ASP A 45 18.13 -4.94 7.34
C ASP A 45 18.43 -3.68 8.19
N LEU A 46 17.63 -2.62 8.03
CA LEU A 46 17.78 -1.40 8.84
C LEU A 46 17.45 -1.61 10.31
N HIS A 47 16.51 -2.51 10.62
CA HIS A 47 15.98 -2.75 11.96
C HIS A 47 17.08 -3.06 12.97
N ASP A 48 17.99 -3.98 12.63
CA ASP A 48 19.07 -4.44 13.51
C ASP A 48 19.97 -3.28 14.00
N SER A 49 20.22 -2.30 13.13
CA SER A 49 21.08 -1.14 13.42
C SER A 49 20.32 0.05 14.02
N PHE A 50 18.98 0.02 14.03
CA PHE A 50 18.18 1.19 14.41
C PHE A 50 18.25 1.47 15.92
N ALA A 51 18.20 0.42 16.73
CA ALA A 51 18.29 0.53 18.19
C ALA A 51 19.60 1.17 18.66
N GLU A 52 20.73 0.85 18.03
CA GLU A 52 22.03 1.45 18.35
C GLU A 52 22.02 2.97 18.09
N LYS A 53 21.44 3.40 16.96
CA LYS A 53 21.33 4.81 16.59
C LYS A 53 20.41 5.58 17.54
N LEU A 54 19.30 4.97 17.97
CA LEU A 54 18.42 5.52 19.00
C LEU A 54 19.14 5.69 20.34
N ASN A 55 19.90 4.67 20.77
CA ASN A 55 20.67 4.74 22.00
C ASN A 55 21.71 5.87 21.94
N GLY A 56 22.41 6.01 20.82
CA GLY A 56 23.33 7.12 20.60
C GLY A 56 22.63 8.48 20.74
N ALA A 57 21.49 8.66 20.06
CA ALA A 57 20.72 9.90 20.14
C ALA A 57 20.15 10.19 21.54
N SER A 58 19.94 9.17 22.38
CA SER A 58 19.48 9.35 23.77
C SER A 58 20.45 10.13 24.67
N GLU A 59 21.72 10.22 24.28
CA GLU A 59 22.75 11.02 24.97
C GLU A 59 22.72 12.52 24.58
N THR A 60 21.74 12.93 23.77
CA THR A 60 21.60 14.30 23.26
C THR A 60 20.40 15.03 23.87
N SER A 61 20.10 16.24 23.39
CA SER A 61 18.94 17.04 23.83
C SER A 61 17.62 16.65 23.17
N ILE A 62 17.61 15.64 22.29
CA ILE A 62 16.39 15.17 21.65
C ILE A 62 15.40 14.61 22.68
N SER A 63 14.11 14.91 22.51
CA SER A 63 13.11 14.50 23.49
C SER A 63 12.88 12.98 23.51
N HIS A 64 12.64 12.43 24.70
CA HIS A 64 12.26 11.02 24.86
C HIS A 64 10.98 10.67 24.10
N THR A 65 10.04 11.61 23.95
CA THR A 65 8.81 11.40 23.17
C THR A 65 9.12 11.14 21.70
N VAL A 66 10.04 11.90 21.10
CA VAL A 66 10.48 11.68 19.72
C VAL A 66 11.18 10.33 19.58
N LEU A 67 12.06 9.98 20.51
CA LEU A 67 12.72 8.66 20.49
C LEU A 67 11.70 7.50 20.61
N SER A 68 10.72 7.62 21.50
CA SER A 68 9.66 6.62 21.67
C SER A 68 8.80 6.47 20.42
N SER A 69 8.45 7.59 19.78
CA SER A 69 7.72 7.63 18.51
C SER A 69 8.52 6.94 17.41
N LEU A 70 9.80 7.30 17.24
CA LEU A 70 10.69 6.68 16.25
C LEU A 70 10.77 5.15 16.44
N THR A 71 10.93 4.67 17.66
CA THR A 71 10.92 3.22 17.95
C THR A 71 9.61 2.58 17.51
N GLN A 72 8.46 3.17 17.86
CA GLN A 72 7.15 2.63 17.52
C GLN A 72 6.95 2.53 16.01
N TYR A 73 7.23 3.60 15.26
CA TYR A 73 6.95 3.64 13.83
C TYR A 73 7.98 2.90 12.99
N GLU A 74 9.20 2.77 13.48
CA GLU A 74 10.19 1.87 12.90
C GLU A 74 9.80 0.40 13.12
N THR A 75 9.44 0.01 14.33
CA THR A 75 8.99 -1.37 14.62
C THR A 75 7.75 -1.72 13.79
N SER A 76 6.81 -0.79 13.67
CA SER A 76 5.65 -0.99 12.80
C SER A 76 6.03 -1.17 11.33
N ALA A 77 6.98 -0.38 10.81
CA ALA A 77 7.47 -0.53 9.44
C ALA A 77 8.17 -1.89 9.22
N TYR A 78 8.95 -2.33 10.21
CA TYR A 78 9.57 -3.66 10.22
C TYR A 78 8.52 -4.78 10.16
N GLU A 79 7.50 -4.74 11.03
CA GLU A 79 6.40 -5.73 11.03
C GLU A 79 5.65 -5.75 9.69
N GLN A 80 5.44 -4.58 9.06
CA GLN A 80 4.83 -4.51 7.73
C GLN A 80 5.72 -5.14 6.65
N ALA A 81 7.03 -4.92 6.71
CA ALA A 81 7.99 -5.55 5.80
C ALA A 81 8.01 -7.08 5.96
N GLN A 82 7.92 -7.58 7.20
CA GLN A 82 7.78 -9.02 7.47
C GLN A 82 6.44 -9.56 6.93
N LEU A 83 5.34 -8.85 7.13
CA LEU A 83 4.03 -9.23 6.60
C LEU A 83 4.05 -9.36 5.07
N TRP A 84 4.77 -8.47 4.38
CA TRP A 84 5.01 -8.58 2.94
C TRP A 84 5.74 -9.89 2.59
N ARG A 85 6.91 -10.08 3.19
CA ARG A 85 7.83 -11.21 2.89
C ARG A 85 7.19 -12.56 3.21
N ASP A 86 6.54 -12.67 4.36
CA ASP A 86 6.13 -13.97 4.92
C ASP A 86 4.70 -14.35 4.52
N SER A 87 3.87 -13.39 4.09
CA SER A 87 2.44 -13.63 3.82
C SER A 87 1.95 -13.07 2.49
N LEU A 88 2.06 -11.76 2.27
CA LEU A 88 1.35 -11.12 1.15
C LEU A 88 1.87 -11.59 -0.21
N LYS A 89 3.19 -11.74 -0.36
CA LYS A 89 3.81 -12.21 -1.60
C LYS A 89 3.27 -13.58 -2.02
N GLY A 90 3.39 -14.58 -1.12
CA GLY A 90 2.94 -15.94 -1.42
C GLY A 90 1.42 -16.04 -1.62
N ASN A 91 0.64 -15.27 -0.85
CA ASN A 91 -0.81 -15.23 -1.02
C ASN A 91 -1.22 -14.65 -2.37
N MET A 92 -0.48 -13.67 -2.89
CA MET A 92 -0.75 -13.06 -4.19
C MET A 92 -0.64 -14.09 -5.33
N GLU A 93 0.45 -14.86 -5.35
CA GLU A 93 0.65 -15.94 -6.32
C GLU A 93 -0.43 -17.01 -6.19
N SER A 94 -0.72 -17.41 -4.95
CA SER A 94 -1.75 -18.42 -4.66
C SER A 94 -3.12 -17.99 -5.16
N ILE A 95 -3.53 -16.75 -4.91
CA ILE A 95 -4.82 -16.21 -5.36
C ILE A 95 -4.89 -16.16 -6.88
N LYS A 96 -3.86 -15.67 -7.56
CA LYS A 96 -3.83 -15.68 -9.03
C LYS A 96 -3.97 -17.10 -9.57
N ASN A 97 -3.19 -18.04 -9.05
CA ASN A 97 -3.22 -19.43 -9.52
C ASN A 97 -4.59 -20.07 -9.24
N GLN A 98 -5.22 -19.78 -8.11
CA GLN A 98 -6.58 -20.26 -7.80
C GLN A 98 -7.64 -19.68 -8.73
N ILE A 99 -7.51 -18.43 -9.15
CA ILE A 99 -8.42 -17.79 -10.13
C ILE A 99 -8.24 -18.44 -11.50
N LEU A 100 -6.99 -18.53 -11.98
CA LEU A 100 -6.68 -19.09 -13.30
C LEU A 100 -7.07 -20.57 -13.40
N ALA A 101 -6.76 -21.37 -12.36
CA ALA A 101 -7.14 -22.78 -12.33
C ALA A 101 -8.65 -22.99 -12.30
N TYR A 102 -9.39 -22.07 -11.66
CA TYR A 102 -10.84 -22.20 -11.55
C TYR A 102 -11.59 -21.80 -12.83
N ASP A 103 -10.97 -21.09 -13.77
CA ASP A 103 -11.60 -20.78 -15.06
C ASP A 103 -12.09 -22.04 -15.79
N THR A 104 -11.29 -23.09 -15.79
CA THR A 104 -11.69 -24.38 -16.38
C THR A 104 -12.88 -25.00 -15.62
N THR A 105 -12.85 -24.99 -14.29
CA THR A 105 -13.95 -25.51 -13.46
C THR A 105 -15.23 -24.73 -13.68
N PHE A 106 -15.16 -23.40 -13.72
CA PHE A 106 -16.30 -22.54 -14.02
C PHE A 106 -16.90 -22.88 -15.38
N ASN A 107 -16.06 -23.01 -16.43
CA ASN A 107 -16.52 -23.31 -17.79
C ASN A 107 -17.19 -24.68 -17.87
N ASN A 108 -16.66 -25.69 -17.18
CA ASN A 108 -17.28 -27.02 -17.13
C ASN A 108 -18.64 -26.97 -16.42
N LEU A 109 -18.72 -26.34 -15.23
CA LEU A 109 -19.98 -26.18 -14.50
C LEU A 109 -21.01 -25.40 -15.32
N TYR A 110 -20.59 -24.34 -16.01
CA TYR A 110 -21.45 -23.56 -16.90
C TYR A 110 -22.05 -24.42 -18.01
N GLU A 111 -21.24 -25.22 -18.72
CA GLU A 111 -21.74 -26.10 -19.79
C GLU A 111 -22.64 -27.21 -19.24
N GLU A 112 -22.33 -27.77 -18.07
CA GLU A 112 -23.20 -28.73 -17.38
C GLU A 112 -24.56 -28.11 -17.03
N ILE A 113 -24.57 -26.91 -16.46
CA ILE A 113 -25.78 -26.15 -16.11
C ILE A 113 -26.59 -25.86 -17.38
N ARG A 114 -25.93 -25.47 -18.46
CA ARG A 114 -26.56 -25.18 -19.76
C ARG A 114 -27.24 -26.42 -20.35
N GLN A 115 -26.61 -27.58 -20.28
CA GLN A 115 -27.20 -28.85 -20.73
C GLN A 115 -28.39 -29.30 -19.85
N GLN A 116 -28.42 -28.88 -18.58
CA GLN A 116 -29.49 -29.18 -17.64
C GLN A 116 -30.71 -28.26 -17.78
N VAL A 117 -30.68 -27.24 -18.67
CA VAL A 117 -31.84 -26.39 -18.94
C VAL A 117 -32.92 -27.20 -19.67
N ASN A 118 -33.71 -27.94 -18.89
CA ASN A 118 -34.83 -28.75 -19.33
C ASN A 118 -36.07 -28.37 -18.49
N PRO A 119 -37.23 -28.15 -19.11
CA PRO A 119 -38.47 -27.79 -18.41
C PRO A 119 -38.95 -28.80 -17.33
N HIS A 120 -38.35 -29.98 -17.19
CA HIS A 120 -38.85 -31.05 -16.31
C HIS A 120 -37.94 -31.36 -15.10
N ASP A 121 -36.75 -30.75 -14.98
CA ASP A 121 -35.80 -31.03 -13.89
C ASP A 121 -35.17 -29.75 -13.31
N ASN A 122 -36.03 -28.87 -12.80
CA ASN A 122 -35.60 -27.62 -12.15
C ASN A 122 -34.82 -27.87 -10.85
N GLN A 123 -34.99 -29.03 -10.21
CA GLN A 123 -34.30 -29.34 -8.95
C GLN A 123 -32.80 -29.54 -9.18
N LYS A 124 -32.42 -30.35 -10.18
CA LYS A 124 -31.02 -30.57 -10.53
C LYS A 124 -30.36 -29.29 -11.02
N LEU A 125 -31.07 -28.50 -11.84
CA LEU A 125 -30.60 -27.19 -12.30
C LEU A 125 -30.30 -26.24 -11.13
N VAL A 126 -31.23 -26.14 -10.16
CA VAL A 126 -31.04 -25.31 -8.96
C VAL A 126 -29.84 -25.78 -8.13
N GLN A 127 -29.64 -27.09 -7.97
CA GLN A 127 -28.49 -27.62 -7.25
C GLN A 127 -27.17 -27.21 -7.91
N SER A 128 -27.06 -27.37 -9.23
CA SER A 128 -25.85 -26.98 -9.97
C SER A 128 -25.57 -25.47 -9.89
N LEU A 129 -26.60 -24.63 -9.98
CA LEU A 129 -26.49 -23.18 -9.79
C LEU A 129 -26.03 -22.81 -8.37
N GLN A 130 -26.54 -23.51 -7.34
CA GLN A 130 -26.13 -23.31 -5.95
C GLN A 130 -24.68 -23.73 -5.71
N THR A 131 -24.22 -24.83 -6.32
CA THR A 131 -22.80 -25.22 -6.29
C THR A 131 -21.92 -24.14 -6.89
N LEU A 132 -22.26 -23.66 -8.09
CA LEU A 132 -21.52 -22.57 -8.74
C LEU A 132 -21.48 -21.31 -7.87
N GLN A 133 -22.62 -20.92 -7.29
CA GLN A 133 -22.71 -19.77 -6.40
C GLN A 133 -21.81 -19.92 -5.17
N GLN A 134 -21.85 -21.08 -4.50
CA GLN A 134 -21.06 -21.30 -3.30
C GLN A 134 -19.55 -21.22 -3.58
N ASP A 135 -19.10 -21.77 -4.71
CA ASP A 135 -17.70 -21.72 -5.11
C ASP A 135 -17.24 -20.27 -5.40
N ILE A 136 -18.08 -19.48 -6.05
CA ILE A 136 -17.83 -18.05 -6.29
C ILE A 136 -17.76 -17.28 -4.97
N LEU A 137 -18.69 -17.52 -4.05
CA LEU A 137 -18.71 -16.86 -2.73
C LEU A 137 -17.43 -17.14 -1.93
N ASN A 138 -17.00 -18.41 -1.88
CA ASN A 138 -15.79 -18.79 -1.17
C ASN A 138 -14.54 -18.09 -1.74
N LYS A 139 -14.43 -18.02 -3.07
CA LYS A 139 -13.30 -17.35 -3.74
C LYS A 139 -13.34 -15.84 -3.57
N LYS A 140 -14.54 -15.24 -3.65
CA LYS A 140 -14.77 -13.82 -3.43
C LYS A 140 -14.30 -13.39 -2.05
N GLU A 141 -14.60 -14.19 -1.03
CA GLU A 141 -14.16 -13.92 0.34
C GLU A 141 -12.63 -13.95 0.46
N ASN A 142 -11.97 -14.93 -0.17
CA ASN A 142 -10.50 -15.00 -0.17
C ASN A 142 -9.85 -13.77 -0.81
N ILE A 143 -10.39 -13.30 -1.95
CA ILE A 143 -9.92 -12.08 -2.62
C ILE A 143 -10.17 -10.86 -1.72
N ARG A 144 -11.35 -10.75 -1.11
CA ARG A 144 -11.68 -9.65 -0.20
C ARG A 144 -10.69 -9.54 0.96
N VAL A 145 -10.44 -10.64 1.66
CA VAL A 145 -9.49 -10.70 2.78
C VAL A 145 -8.11 -10.24 2.33
N PHE A 146 -7.67 -10.65 1.15
CA PHE A 146 -6.38 -10.23 0.61
C PHE A 146 -6.31 -8.75 0.26
N ILE A 147 -7.35 -8.20 -0.40
CA ILE A 147 -7.47 -6.76 -0.67
C ILE A 147 -7.38 -5.96 0.63
N THR A 148 -8.12 -6.36 1.67
CA THR A 148 -8.10 -5.68 2.98
C THR A 148 -6.70 -5.68 3.60
N LYS A 149 -5.93 -6.77 3.48
CA LYS A 149 -4.54 -6.80 3.99
C LYS A 149 -3.63 -5.84 3.20
N ILE A 150 -3.80 -5.74 1.88
CA ILE A 150 -3.07 -4.78 1.05
C ILE A 150 -3.42 -3.34 1.45
N GLU A 151 -4.71 -3.04 1.62
CA GLU A 151 -5.17 -1.71 2.03
C GLU A 151 -4.60 -1.33 3.39
N THR A 152 -4.64 -2.27 4.34
CA THR A 152 -4.03 -2.09 5.68
C THR A 152 -2.54 -1.78 5.57
N LEU A 153 -1.78 -2.55 4.78
CA LEU A 153 -0.34 -2.29 4.55
C LEU A 153 -0.10 -0.87 4.05
N LYS A 154 -0.91 -0.39 3.09
CA LYS A 154 -0.79 0.95 2.51
C LYS A 154 -1.12 2.05 3.51
N GLU A 155 -2.20 1.90 4.26
CA GLU A 155 -2.64 2.87 5.26
C GLU A 155 -1.66 2.98 6.44
N THR A 156 -1.16 1.83 6.93
CA THR A 156 -0.12 1.79 7.96
C THR A 156 1.18 2.42 7.45
N GLY A 157 1.62 2.06 6.23
CA GLY A 157 2.81 2.67 5.62
C GLY A 157 2.70 4.19 5.50
N ALA A 158 1.57 4.71 5.01
CA ALA A 158 1.33 6.15 4.89
C ALA A 158 1.28 6.86 6.25
N THR A 159 0.77 6.19 7.29
CA THR A 159 0.75 6.72 8.66
C THR A 159 2.15 6.76 9.25
N ASN A 160 2.91 5.67 9.14
CA ASN A 160 4.29 5.58 9.62
C ASN A 160 5.16 6.63 8.94
N SER A 161 5.07 6.78 7.61
CA SER A 161 5.83 7.77 6.85
C SER A 161 5.58 9.20 7.34
N ARG A 162 4.31 9.61 7.49
CA ARG A 162 3.96 10.96 7.99
C ARG A 162 4.49 11.22 9.39
N GLN A 163 4.39 10.24 10.27
CA GLN A 163 4.84 10.41 11.65
C GLN A 163 6.37 10.43 11.75
N LEU A 164 7.06 9.55 11.01
CA LEU A 164 8.52 9.58 10.90
C LEU A 164 9.03 10.88 10.30
N GLN A 165 8.33 11.48 9.32
CA GLN A 165 8.65 12.81 8.79
C GLN A 165 8.55 13.91 9.86
N THR A 166 7.52 13.82 10.72
CA THR A 166 7.34 14.74 11.84
C THR A 166 8.49 14.60 12.84
N ASP A 167 8.87 13.37 13.18
CA ASP A 167 9.97 13.08 14.09
C ASP A 167 11.33 13.49 13.49
N LEU A 168 11.53 13.28 12.18
CA LEU A 168 12.72 13.71 11.45
C LEU A 168 12.90 15.23 11.49
N ALA A 169 11.81 16.00 11.41
CA ALA A 169 11.86 17.44 11.57
C ALA A 169 12.32 17.85 12.98
N GLN A 170 11.89 17.11 14.03
CA GLN A 170 12.35 17.34 15.39
C GLN A 170 13.82 16.97 15.59
N ILE A 171 14.29 15.88 14.98
CA ILE A 171 15.73 15.55 14.93
C ILE A 171 16.50 16.71 14.30
N ASN A 172 16.05 17.22 13.15
CA ASN A 172 16.74 18.31 12.47
C ASN A 172 16.78 19.61 13.30
N LEU A 173 15.70 19.95 14.00
CA LEU A 173 15.68 21.09 14.92
C LEU A 173 16.71 20.93 16.06
N CYS A 174 16.84 19.73 16.61
CA CYS A 174 17.86 19.42 17.61
C CYS A 174 19.28 19.56 17.04
N MET A 175 19.52 19.04 15.82
CA MET A 175 20.78 19.20 15.10
C MET A 175 21.11 20.68 14.85
N ASP A 176 20.13 21.50 14.48
CA ASP A 176 20.31 22.95 14.25
C ASP A 176 20.70 23.69 15.54
N GLY A 177 20.21 23.23 16.69
CA GLY A 177 20.67 23.70 18.00
C GLY A 177 22.16 23.50 18.21
N TYR A 178 22.65 22.27 17.98
CA TYR A 178 24.09 21.96 18.09
C TYR A 178 24.93 22.70 17.04
N ARG A 179 24.46 22.82 15.80
CA ARG A 179 25.13 23.61 14.76
C ARG A 179 25.30 25.07 15.19
N THR A 180 24.27 25.66 15.80
CA THR A 180 24.31 27.03 16.31
C THR A 180 25.32 27.18 17.44
N GLU A 181 25.37 26.23 18.37
CA GLU A 181 26.34 26.22 19.46
C GLU A 181 27.78 26.10 18.95
N ILE A 182 28.03 25.17 18.02
CA ILE A 182 29.34 24.98 17.37
C ILE A 182 29.79 26.25 16.64
N ASN A 183 28.90 26.85 15.84
CA ASN A 183 29.20 28.09 15.13
C ASN A 183 29.53 29.23 16.10
N HIS A 184 28.82 29.33 17.22
CA HIS A 184 29.09 30.33 18.24
C HIS A 184 30.47 30.14 18.89
N LEU A 185 30.83 28.90 19.23
CA LEU A 185 32.16 28.58 19.78
C LEU A 185 33.27 28.85 18.77
N GLN A 186 33.02 28.57 17.49
CA GLN A 186 33.95 28.85 16.40
C GLN A 186 34.15 30.36 16.20
N ASP A 187 33.09 31.17 16.25
CA ASP A 187 33.18 32.63 16.21
C ASP A 187 33.99 33.20 17.38
N GLN A 188 33.92 32.58 18.56
CA GLN A 188 34.74 32.95 19.70
C GLN A 188 36.20 32.54 19.49
N LEU A 189 36.44 31.34 18.94
CA LEU A 189 37.77 30.81 18.66
C LEU A 189 38.55 31.70 17.68
N ASP A 190 37.86 32.22 16.65
CA ASP A 190 38.45 33.12 15.65
C ASP A 190 38.84 34.49 16.22
N LYS A 191 38.19 34.91 17.31
CA LYS A 191 38.47 36.18 18.02
C LYS A 191 39.46 36.00 19.17
N ALA A 192 39.74 34.78 19.60
CA ALA A 192 40.59 34.49 20.74
C ALA A 192 42.06 34.83 20.44
N THR A 193 42.67 35.61 21.33
CA THR A 193 44.06 36.11 21.15
C THR A 193 45.10 35.28 21.90
N SER A 194 44.68 34.44 22.87
CA SER A 194 45.58 33.63 23.68
C SER A 194 45.49 32.14 23.35
N ALA A 195 46.63 31.44 23.37
CA ALA A 195 46.68 30.00 23.10
C ALA A 195 45.80 29.19 24.09
N LYS A 196 45.81 29.56 25.37
CA LYS A 196 45.02 28.91 26.41
C LYS A 196 43.50 29.05 26.19
N GLU A 197 43.06 30.21 25.71
CA GLU A 197 41.64 30.42 25.39
C GLU A 197 41.22 29.63 24.16
N ARG A 198 42.08 29.56 23.14
CA ARG A 198 41.85 28.76 21.94
C ARG A 198 41.74 27.27 22.24
N GLU A 199 42.62 26.75 23.09
CA GLU A 199 42.58 25.35 23.56
C GLU A 199 41.25 25.06 24.29
N ARG A 200 40.89 25.90 25.27
CA ARG A 200 39.60 25.76 25.99
C ARG A 200 38.38 25.76 25.07
N LEU A 201 38.35 26.64 24.07
CA LEU A 201 37.23 26.73 23.12
C LEU A 201 37.17 25.51 22.20
N ALA A 202 38.32 25.01 21.73
CA ALA A 202 38.38 23.77 20.96
C ALA A 202 37.88 22.57 21.77
N ASP A 203 38.28 22.46 23.05
CA ASP A 203 37.79 21.40 23.95
C ASP A 203 36.27 21.49 24.15
N GLN A 204 35.73 22.71 24.30
CA GLN A 204 34.29 22.93 24.44
C GLN A 204 33.49 22.55 23.19
N MET A 205 34.08 22.63 21.99
CA MET A 205 33.42 22.23 20.75
C MET A 205 33.29 20.71 20.61
N MET A 206 34.09 19.92 21.34
CA MET A 206 34.10 18.46 21.19
C MET A 206 32.74 17.83 21.51
N GLU A 207 32.13 18.19 22.63
CA GLU A 207 30.85 17.61 23.08
C GLU A 207 29.68 17.90 22.10
N PRO A 208 29.37 19.16 21.72
CA PRO A 208 28.29 19.42 20.78
C PRO A 208 28.57 18.84 19.39
N SER A 209 29.85 18.75 18.97
CA SER A 209 30.22 18.09 17.71
C SER A 209 29.95 16.59 17.74
N ALA A 210 30.33 15.90 18.83
CA ALA A 210 30.06 14.47 18.99
C ALA A 210 28.54 14.18 19.01
N LYS A 211 27.75 15.00 19.74
CA LYS A 211 26.28 14.85 19.77
C LYS A 211 25.65 15.07 18.40
N LEU A 212 26.17 16.01 17.60
CA LEU A 212 25.69 16.26 16.25
C LEU A 212 26.05 15.13 15.27
N TYR A 213 27.35 14.85 15.13
CA TYR A 213 27.88 14.03 14.05
C TYR A 213 27.91 12.53 14.38
N ASP A 214 28.19 12.16 15.63
CA ASP A 214 28.32 10.75 16.02
C ASP A 214 26.99 10.15 16.50
N LYS A 215 26.04 11.00 16.93
CA LYS A 215 24.79 10.56 17.55
C LYS A 215 23.54 10.90 16.73
N LEU A 216 23.32 12.18 16.39
CA LEU A 216 22.09 12.60 15.71
C LEU A 216 22.10 12.36 14.20
N GLU A 217 23.21 12.64 13.52
CA GLU A 217 23.31 12.45 12.07
C GLU A 217 23.09 10.97 11.62
N PRO A 218 23.65 9.95 12.31
CA PRO A 218 23.35 8.56 11.99
C PRO A 218 21.87 8.20 12.14
N LEU A 219 21.21 8.69 13.19
CA LEU A 219 19.77 8.50 13.39
C LEU A 219 18.97 9.20 12.29
N TYR A 220 19.26 10.47 12.00
CA TYR A 220 18.63 11.25 10.94
C TYR A 220 18.68 10.52 9.59
N ASN A 221 19.87 10.05 9.20
CA ASN A 221 20.07 9.34 7.95
C ASN A 221 19.30 8.02 7.90
N SER A 222 19.25 7.29 9.02
CA SER A 222 18.50 6.04 9.12
C SER A 222 16.99 6.24 9.01
N VAL A 223 16.44 7.25 9.70
CA VAL A 223 15.01 7.61 9.63
C VAL A 223 14.64 8.07 8.23
N ASN A 224 15.47 8.91 7.61
CA ASN A 224 15.26 9.38 6.24
C ASN A 224 15.28 8.21 5.23
N THR A 225 16.19 7.24 5.41
CA THR A 225 16.24 6.03 4.58
C THR A 225 15.00 5.17 4.77
N LEU A 226 14.57 4.97 6.02
CA LEU A 226 13.34 4.26 6.35
C LEU A 226 12.11 4.90 5.68
N ILE A 227 11.97 6.23 5.77
CA ILE A 227 10.88 6.97 5.11
C ILE A 227 10.88 6.73 3.59
N ARG A 228 12.06 6.79 2.95
CA ARG A 228 12.18 6.52 1.50
C ARG A 228 11.75 5.09 1.17
N ASN A 229 12.17 4.11 1.97
CA ASN A 229 11.80 2.72 1.74
C ASN A 229 10.28 2.50 1.91
N ILE A 230 9.66 3.11 2.93
CA ILE A 230 8.20 3.05 3.16
C ILE A 230 7.43 3.68 1.99
N ASN A 231 7.90 4.84 1.50
CA ASN A 231 7.26 5.55 0.39
C ASN A 231 7.47 4.86 -0.96
N GLY A 232 8.51 4.03 -1.10
CA GLY A 232 8.84 3.34 -2.34
C GLY A 232 9.28 4.27 -3.48
N VAL A 233 9.01 3.86 -4.72
CA VAL A 233 9.43 4.55 -5.95
C VAL A 233 8.18 5.15 -6.64
N ASN A 234 8.28 6.39 -7.13
CA ASN A 234 7.21 7.18 -7.79
C ASN A 234 6.02 7.58 -6.88
N ASP A 235 6.19 8.67 -6.11
CA ASP A 235 5.12 9.39 -5.40
C ASP A 235 4.30 8.61 -4.35
N GLY A 236 4.92 7.62 -3.70
CA GLY A 236 4.69 7.44 -2.27
C GLY A 236 3.71 6.36 -1.84
N VAL A 237 3.20 5.52 -2.75
CA VAL A 237 2.35 4.39 -2.35
C VAL A 237 2.77 3.14 -3.10
N LEU A 238 3.09 2.09 -2.33
CA LEU A 238 3.32 0.72 -2.76
C LEU A 238 2.20 0.32 -3.74
N THR A 239 2.46 0.47 -5.04
CA THR A 239 1.48 0.19 -6.08
C THR A 239 1.64 -1.29 -6.40
N ILE A 240 0.82 -2.12 -5.75
CA ILE A 240 0.74 -3.54 -6.07
C ILE A 240 -0.03 -3.63 -7.39
N GLY A 241 0.68 -3.98 -8.48
CA GLY A 241 0.13 -3.97 -9.84
C GLY A 241 -1.21 -4.68 -9.97
N TRP A 242 -1.44 -5.78 -9.25
CA TRP A 242 -2.69 -6.54 -9.33
C TRP A 242 -3.81 -6.04 -8.42
N GLN A 243 -3.57 -5.06 -7.54
CA GLN A 243 -4.62 -4.59 -6.62
C GLN A 243 -5.84 -4.10 -7.41
N ILE A 244 -5.62 -3.33 -8.48
CA ILE A 244 -6.71 -2.79 -9.31
C ILE A 244 -7.50 -3.93 -9.93
N SER A 245 -6.84 -4.88 -10.61
CA SER A 245 -7.52 -6.06 -11.19
C SER A 245 -8.25 -6.91 -10.16
N LEU A 246 -7.71 -7.08 -8.94
CA LEU A 246 -8.38 -7.83 -7.88
C LEU A 246 -9.61 -7.11 -7.34
N VAL A 247 -9.56 -5.78 -7.22
CA VAL A 247 -10.71 -4.94 -6.82
C VAL A 247 -11.80 -4.97 -7.90
N GLU A 248 -11.44 -4.86 -9.17
CA GLU A 248 -12.35 -5.05 -10.31
C GLU A 248 -12.98 -6.45 -10.27
N MET A 249 -12.18 -7.50 -10.05
CA MET A 249 -12.68 -8.88 -9.98
C MET A 249 -13.66 -9.08 -8.84
N HIS A 250 -13.33 -8.59 -7.64
CA HIS A 250 -14.21 -8.66 -6.49
C HIS A 250 -15.55 -7.95 -6.77
N THR A 251 -15.53 -6.82 -7.48
CA THR A 251 -16.73 -6.08 -7.90
C THR A 251 -17.57 -6.90 -8.88
N ASN A 252 -16.95 -7.47 -9.92
CA ASN A 252 -17.64 -8.30 -10.90
C ASN A 252 -18.24 -9.57 -10.26
N TRP A 253 -17.55 -10.19 -9.31
CA TRP A 253 -18.06 -11.36 -8.59
C TRP A 253 -19.22 -11.03 -7.66
N ASN A 254 -19.38 -9.79 -7.18
CA ASN A 254 -20.63 -9.37 -6.52
C ASN A 254 -21.80 -9.34 -7.50
N SER A 255 -21.60 -8.82 -8.72
CA SER A 255 -22.63 -8.86 -9.76
C SER A 255 -22.99 -10.28 -10.19
N LEU A 256 -21.99 -11.17 -10.26
CA LEU A 256 -22.17 -12.59 -10.58
C LEU A 256 -23.04 -13.30 -9.51
N ASP A 257 -22.72 -13.09 -8.24
CA ASP A 257 -23.45 -13.64 -7.09
C ASP A 257 -24.90 -13.13 -7.02
N SER A 258 -25.13 -11.83 -7.25
CA SER A 258 -26.49 -11.27 -7.34
C SER A 258 -27.28 -11.89 -8.49
N THR A 259 -26.66 -12.04 -9.67
CA THR A 259 -27.31 -12.63 -10.85
C THR A 259 -27.67 -14.11 -10.63
N LEU A 260 -26.78 -14.88 -10.00
CA LEU A 260 -27.04 -16.27 -9.61
C LEU A 260 -28.18 -16.37 -8.59
N THR A 261 -28.17 -15.53 -7.56
CA THR A 261 -29.23 -15.48 -6.54
C THR A 261 -30.59 -15.22 -7.19
N GLU A 262 -30.68 -14.21 -8.05
CA GLU A 262 -31.92 -13.87 -8.75
C GLU A 262 -32.44 -15.03 -9.61
N LEU A 263 -31.55 -15.67 -10.38
CA LEU A 263 -31.93 -16.81 -11.23
C LEU A 263 -32.41 -18.00 -10.40
N ILE A 264 -31.70 -18.36 -9.34
CA ILE A 264 -32.07 -19.44 -8.43
C ILE A 264 -33.44 -19.18 -7.80
N GLU A 265 -33.69 -17.96 -7.32
CA GLU A 265 -34.97 -17.59 -6.74
C GLU A 265 -36.12 -17.65 -7.75
N GLN A 266 -35.89 -17.19 -8.97
CA GLN A 266 -36.91 -17.21 -10.02
C GLN A 266 -37.29 -18.63 -10.42
N ILE A 267 -36.32 -19.54 -10.56
CA ILE A 267 -36.58 -20.96 -10.85
C ILE A 267 -37.33 -21.61 -9.68
N LYS A 268 -36.99 -21.30 -8.43
CA LYS A 268 -37.69 -21.82 -7.24
C LYS A 268 -39.13 -21.32 -7.13
N LYS A 269 -39.39 -20.05 -7.46
CA LYS A 269 -40.71 -19.40 -7.31
C LYS A 269 -41.65 -19.70 -8.48
N ALA A 270 -41.11 -19.92 -9.68
CA ALA A 270 -41.90 -20.16 -10.88
C ALA A 270 -41.61 -21.56 -11.44
N PRO A 271 -42.49 -22.55 -11.26
CA PRO A 271 -42.24 -23.92 -11.73
C PRO A 271 -42.08 -24.05 -13.26
N ASN A 272 -42.52 -23.06 -14.04
CA ASN A 272 -42.48 -23.06 -15.50
C ASN A 272 -41.66 -21.88 -16.08
N VAL A 273 -40.50 -21.54 -15.50
CA VAL A 273 -39.59 -20.56 -16.13
C VAL A 273 -39.20 -21.04 -17.52
N SER A 274 -39.27 -20.16 -18.53
CA SER A 274 -38.95 -20.56 -19.90
C SER A 274 -37.45 -20.91 -20.03
N PRO A 275 -37.09 -22.00 -20.74
CA PRO A 275 -35.70 -22.34 -21.04
C PRO A 275 -34.92 -21.20 -21.70
N ALA A 276 -35.58 -20.41 -22.54
CA ALA A 276 -35.00 -19.26 -23.21
C ALA A 276 -34.61 -18.15 -22.21
N PHE A 277 -35.43 -17.92 -21.18
CA PHE A 277 -35.12 -16.97 -20.12
C PHE A 277 -33.90 -17.43 -19.30
N ILE A 278 -33.88 -18.71 -18.89
CA ILE A 278 -32.77 -19.28 -18.13
C ILE A 278 -31.47 -19.18 -18.94
N SER A 279 -31.51 -19.60 -20.21
CA SER A 279 -30.34 -19.55 -21.10
C SER A 279 -29.78 -18.13 -21.23
N LYS A 280 -30.65 -17.13 -21.44
CA LYS A 280 -30.22 -15.72 -21.51
C LYS A 280 -29.55 -15.25 -20.22
N ARG A 281 -30.04 -15.69 -19.04
CA ARG A 281 -29.42 -15.36 -17.76
C ARG A 281 -28.09 -16.07 -17.56
N LEU A 282 -27.97 -17.32 -18.00
CA LEU A 282 -26.71 -18.06 -18.03
C LEU A 282 -25.67 -17.36 -18.92
N ASP A 283 -26.07 -16.87 -20.10
CA ASP A 283 -25.15 -16.11 -20.97
C ASP A 283 -24.62 -14.86 -20.25
N THR A 284 -25.48 -14.14 -19.52
CA THR A 284 -25.04 -13.00 -18.70
C THR A 284 -24.04 -13.41 -17.60
N ILE A 285 -24.26 -14.55 -16.93
CA ILE A 285 -23.34 -15.12 -15.93
C ILE A 285 -21.98 -15.42 -16.57
N LYS A 286 -21.98 -16.00 -17.78
CA LYS A 286 -20.75 -16.30 -18.54
C LYS A 286 -20.02 -15.05 -18.99
N ASP A 287 -20.74 -14.03 -19.43
CA ASP A 287 -20.17 -12.74 -19.85
C ASP A 287 -19.48 -12.04 -18.68
N ILE A 288 -20.13 -11.99 -17.50
CA ILE A 288 -19.55 -11.41 -16.28
C ILE A 288 -18.26 -12.14 -15.87
N TRP A 289 -18.26 -13.48 -15.92
CA TRP A 289 -17.06 -14.28 -15.62
C TRP A 289 -15.92 -14.03 -16.61
N SER A 290 -16.26 -13.93 -17.89
CA SER A 290 -15.30 -13.83 -18.99
C SER A 290 -14.82 -12.41 -19.25
N MET A 291 -15.22 -11.42 -18.44
CA MET A 291 -14.67 -10.06 -18.49
C MET A 291 -13.13 -10.13 -18.39
N ASP A 292 -12.45 -9.31 -19.19
CA ASP A 292 -11.00 -9.28 -19.52
C ASP A 292 -9.99 -9.51 -18.39
N ILE A 293 -10.41 -9.55 -17.13
CA ILE A 293 -9.59 -9.76 -15.93
C ILE A 293 -8.86 -11.11 -15.96
N ILE A 294 -9.50 -12.21 -16.38
CA ILE A 294 -8.82 -13.52 -16.46
C ILE A 294 -7.69 -13.47 -17.50
N ALA A 295 -7.94 -12.82 -18.64
CA ALA A 295 -6.94 -12.61 -19.67
C ALA A 295 -5.81 -11.69 -19.20
N LYS A 296 -6.12 -10.59 -18.49
CA LYS A 296 -5.13 -9.69 -17.89
C LYS A 296 -4.24 -10.44 -16.90
N LEU A 297 -4.82 -11.21 -15.97
CA LEU A 297 -4.10 -12.03 -14.99
C LEU A 297 -3.20 -13.09 -15.66
N GLY A 298 -3.65 -13.70 -16.76
CA GLY A 298 -2.89 -14.70 -17.52
C GLY A 298 -1.79 -14.11 -18.40
N SER A 299 -1.97 -12.91 -18.95
CA SER A 299 -1.04 -12.27 -19.90
C SER A 299 0.29 -11.83 -19.27
N GLY A 300 0.32 -11.63 -17.95
CA GLY A 300 1.55 -11.35 -17.20
C GLY A 300 2.43 -12.57 -16.92
N ALA A 301 2.06 -13.79 -17.36
CA ALA A 301 2.83 -15.02 -17.13
C ALA A 301 3.68 -15.47 -18.34
N ASN A 302 3.60 -14.78 -19.49
CA ASN A 302 4.24 -15.16 -20.76
C ASN A 302 5.17 -14.06 -21.30
N LYS A 303 6.03 -13.47 -20.46
CA LYS A 303 7.18 -12.68 -20.92
C LYS A 303 8.40 -12.92 -20.06
#